data_AF-A0A2N7DU47-F1
#
_entry.id   AF-A0A2N7DU47-F1
#
_cell.length_a   1.000
_cell.length_b   1.000
_cell.length_c   1.000
_cell.angle_alpha   90.00
_cell.angle_beta   90.00
_cell.angle_gamma   90.00
#
_symmetry.space_group_name_H-M   'P 1'
#
loop_
_entity.id
_entity.type
_entity.pdbx_description
1 polymer ?
#
loop_
_entity_poly.entity_id
_entity_poly.type
_entity_poly.pdbx_seq_one_letter_code
_entity_poly.pdbx_strand_id
1 'polypeptide(L)' 'MILRQVTASTLKSLRLDAGLSQEQLARKSGIDRTYISGVERGVRNITLDSLETIVLALGVSQSEFVETLHNHLHKNG' A
#
# COMPACT_ATOMS: atom_id res chain seq x y z
N MET A 1 -1.54 12.20 10.26
CA MET A 1 -2.27 12.58 9.02
C MET A 1 -3.13 11.40 8.61
N ILE A 2 -4.46 11.56 8.56
CA ILE A 2 -5.42 10.48 8.31
C ILE A 2 -5.14 9.79 6.98
N LEU A 3 -5.00 10.56 5.90
CA LEU A 3 -4.78 10.00 4.56
C LEU A 3 -3.55 9.08 4.47
N ARG A 4 -2.45 9.43 5.13
CA ARG A 4 -1.25 8.57 5.19
C ARG A 4 -1.52 7.26 5.92
N GLN A 5 -2.24 7.31 7.04
CA GLN A 5 -2.52 6.11 7.83
C GLN A 5 -3.48 5.16 7.10
N VAL A 6 -4.52 5.70 6.47
CA VAL A 6 -5.45 4.88 5.70
C VAL A 6 -4.79 4.34 4.44
N THR A 7 -3.94 5.12 3.76
CA THR A 7 -3.13 4.61 2.64
C THR A 7 -2.23 3.44 3.08
N ALA A 8 -1.55 3.59 4.22
CA ALA A 8 -0.68 2.56 4.78
C ALA A 8 -1.44 1.26 5.11
N SER A 9 -2.60 1.36 5.76
CA SER A 9 -3.43 0.19 6.08
C SER A 9 -4.05 -0.44 4.83
N THR A 10 -4.47 0.35 3.84
CA THR A 10 -4.97 -0.15 2.55
C THR A 10 -3.91 -0.98 1.82
N LEU A 11 -2.69 -0.45 1.68
CA LEU A 11 -1.59 -1.18 1.05
C LEU A 11 -1.26 -2.48 1.81
N LYS A 12 -1.26 -2.44 3.15
CA LYS A 12 -1.06 -3.63 3.98
C LYS A 12 -2.16 -4.67 3.77
N SER A 13 -3.43 -4.26 3.70
CA SER A 13 -4.56 -5.15 3.45
C SER A 13 -4.41 -5.85 2.10
N LEU A 14 -4.24 -5.07 1.02
CA LEU A 14 -4.07 -5.59 -0.34
C LEU A 14 -2.87 -6.54 -0.44
N ARG A 15 -1.77 -6.26 0.27
CA ARG A 15 -0.62 -7.20 0.33
C ARG A 15 -1.00 -8.54 0.95
N LEU A 16 -1.75 -8.51 2.04
CA LEU A 16 -2.19 -9.73 2.72
C LEU A 16 -3.19 -10.52 1.86
N ASP A 17 -4.10 -9.83 1.18
CA ASP A 17 -5.07 -10.43 0.25
C ASP A 17 -4.37 -11.09 -0.95
N ALA A 18 -3.27 -10.48 -1.43
CA ALA A 18 -2.40 -11.07 -2.44
C ALA A 18 -1.50 -12.22 -1.93
N GLY A 19 -1.56 -12.57 -0.64
CA GLY A 19 -0.75 -13.63 -0.04
C GLY A 19 0.75 -13.34 0.00
N LEU A 20 1.15 -12.07 -0.07
CA LEU A 20 2.56 -11.67 -0.15
C LEU A 20 3.10 -11.29 1.23
N SER A 21 4.32 -11.71 1.56
CA SER A 21 5.12 -11.08 2.61
C SER A 21 5.67 -9.72 2.15
N GLN A 22 6.13 -8.88 3.09
CA GLN A 22 6.80 -7.62 2.76
C GLN A 22 8.05 -7.84 1.89
N GLU A 23 8.78 -8.93 2.13
CA GLU A 23 9.96 -9.31 1.33
C GLU A 23 9.58 -9.70 -0.10
N GLN A 24 8.46 -10.41 -0.30
CA GLN A 24 7.97 -10.75 -1.64
C GLN A 24 7.47 -9.52 -2.39
N LEU A 25 6.77 -8.60 -1.71
CA LEU A 25 6.34 -7.33 -2.31
C LEU A 25 7.55 -6.46 -2.70
N ALA A 26 8.59 -6.41 -1.85
CA ALA A 26 9.85 -5.72 -2.13
C ALA A 26 10.48 -6.24 -3.42
N ARG A 27 10.62 -7.56 -3.55
CA ARG A 27 11.18 -8.18 -4.75
C ARG A 27 10.34 -7.92 -6.00
N LYS A 28 9.01 -7.98 -5.90
CA LYS A 28 8.10 -7.71 -7.04
C LYS A 28 8.13 -6.25 -7.50
N SER A 29 8.22 -5.31 -6.56
CA SER A 29 8.18 -3.86 -6.83
C SER A 29 9.56 -3.26 -7.14
N GLY A 30 10.65 -3.95 -6.81
CA GLY A 30 12.00 -3.38 -6.85
C GLY A 30 12.28 -2.37 -5.73
N ILE A 31 11.37 -2.24 -4.76
CA ILE A 31 11.48 -1.29 -3.64
C ILE A 31 12.11 -2.00 -2.43
N ASP A 32 12.98 -1.29 -1.71
CA ASP A 32 13.59 -1.81 -0.48
C ASP A 32 12.53 -2.25 0.55
N ARG A 33 12.71 -3.44 1.14
CA ARG A 33 11.76 -4.00 2.12
C ARG A 33 11.56 -3.07 3.32
N THR A 34 12.61 -2.40 3.81
CA THR A 34 12.50 -1.50 4.97
C THR A 34 11.67 -0.26 4.62
N TYR A 35 11.71 0.19 3.36
CA TYR A 35 10.82 1.23 2.86
C TYR A 35 9.37 0.76 2.86
N ILE A 36 9.06 -0.42 2.30
CA ILE A 36 7.70 -1.02 2.34
C ILE A 36 7.20 -1.15 3.78
N SER A 37 8.03 -1.67 4.68
CA SER A 37 7.69 -1.78 6.11
C SER A 37 7.42 -0.41 6.75
N GLY A 38 8.14 0.63 6.34
CA GLY A 38 7.90 2.00 6.79
C GLY A 38 6.62 2.61 6.23
N VAL A 39 6.28 2.30 4.97
CA VAL A 39 5.03 2.69 4.31
C VAL A 39 3.83 2.05 5.00
N GLU A 40 3.82 0.74 5.22
CA GLU A 40 2.71 0.01 5.86
C GLU A 40 2.46 0.42 7.32
N ARG A 41 3.45 1.03 7.97
CA ARG A 41 3.32 1.60 9.32
C ARG A 41 2.94 3.08 9.34
N GLY A 42 2.83 3.72 8.17
CA GLY A 42 2.53 5.14 8.04
C GLY A 42 3.65 6.09 8.52
N VAL A 43 4.90 5.59 8.65
CA VAL A 43 6.06 6.37 9.12
C VAL A 43 6.97 6.84 7.97
N ARG A 44 6.59 6.56 6.72
CA ARG A 44 7.24 7.08 5.51
C ARG A 44 6.30 8.02 4.77
N ASN A 45 6.87 9.05 4.15
CA ASN A 45 6.15 9.89 3.19
C ASN A 45 6.32 9.27 1.79
N ILE A 46 5.30 8.53 1.36
CA ILE A 46 5.33 7.85 0.05
C ILE A 46 5.10 8.86 -1.08
N THR A 47 5.84 8.73 -2.18
CA THR A 47 5.58 9.49 -3.42
C THR A 47 4.51 8.80 -4.25
N LEU A 48 3.87 9.52 -5.18
CA LEU A 48 2.87 8.91 -6.06
C LEU A 48 3.48 7.81 -6.95
N ASP A 49 4.70 8.00 -7.46
CA ASP A 49 5.40 7.00 -8.29
C ASP A 49 5.69 5.70 -7.51
N SER A 50 6.08 5.83 -6.23
CA SER A 50 6.30 4.67 -5.37
C SER A 50 4.98 3.98 -5.04
N LEU A 51 3.91 4.75 -4.82
CA LEU A 51 2.56 4.21 -4.60
C LEU A 51 2.09 3.42 -5.81
N GLU A 52 2.19 3.98 -7.02
CA GLU A 52 1.84 3.30 -8.27
C GLU A 52 2.63 2.01 -8.45
N THR A 53 3.95 2.07 -8.24
CA THR A 53 4.83 0.88 -8.33
C THR A 53 4.39 -0.22 -7.36
N ILE A 54 4.05 0.12 -6.12
CA ILE A 54 3.56 -0.86 -5.12
C ILE A 54 2.19 -1.41 -5.53
N VAL A 55 1.26 -0.56 -5.96
CA VAL A 55 -0.09 -0.96 -6.38
C VAL A 55 -0.02 -1.95 -7.56
N LEU A 56 0.80 -1.66 -8.57
CA LEU A 56 1.02 -2.58 -9.68
C LEU A 56 1.67 -3.90 -9.25
N ALA A 57 2.64 -3.86 -8.33
CA ALA A 57 3.29 -5.06 -7.80
C ALA A 57 2.35 -5.94 -6.96
N LEU A 58 1.29 -5.36 -6.40
CA LEU A 58 0.19 -6.06 -5.73
C LEU A 58 -0.77 -6.73 -6.71
N GLY A 59 -0.69 -6.43 -8.02
CA GLY A 59 -1.62 -6.92 -9.03
C GLY A 59 -2.95 -6.17 -9.04
N VAL A 60 -2.98 -4.96 -8.51
CA VAL A 60 -4.18 -4.12 -8.35
C VAL A 60 -4.09 -2.93 -9.32
N SER A 61 -5.23 -2.53 -9.89
CA SER A 61 -5.29 -1.32 -10.72
C SER A 61 -5.36 -0.03 -9.88
N GLN A 62 -4.97 1.11 -10.44
CA GLN A 62 -5.06 2.40 -9.73
C GLN A 62 -6.50 2.72 -9.31
N SER A 63 -7.48 2.40 -10.16
CA SER A 63 -8.91 2.60 -9.83
C SER A 63 -9.37 1.72 -8.67
N GLU A 64 -9.00 0.44 -8.67
CA GLU A 64 -9.34 -0.49 -7.59
C GLU A 64 -8.68 -0.08 -6.27
N PHE A 65 -7.42 0.39 -6.32
CA PHE A 65 -6.75 0.94 -5.15
C PHE A 65 -7.49 2.16 -4.59
N VAL A 66 -7.87 3.12 -5.43
CA VAL A 66 -8.61 4.33 -5.02
C VAL A 66 -9.97 3.97 -4.43
N GLU A 67 -10.68 3.01 -5.03
CA GLU A 67 -11.95 2.51 -4.51
C GLU A 67 -11.78 1.84 -3.14
N THR A 68 -10.77 0.98 -2.99
CA THR A 68 -10.45 0.34 -1.70
C THR A 68 -10.08 1.38 -0.63
N LEU A 69 -9.26 2.37 -1.00
CA LEU A 69 -8.89 3.48 -0.14
C LEU A 69 -10.11 4.30 0.29
N HIS A 70 -11.00 4.62 -0.66
CA HIS A 70 -12.27 5.30 -0.39
C HIS A 70 -13.10 4.52 0.63
N ASN A 71 -13.25 3.20 0.44
CA ASN A 71 -13.99 2.35 1.36
C ASN A 71 -13.37 2.33 2.77
N HIS A 72 -12.04 2.27 2.88
CA HIS A 72 -11.36 2.35 4.17
C HIS A 72 -11.47 3.72 4.86
N LEU A 73 -11.54 4.81 4.10
CA LEU A 73 -11.77 6.14 4.66
C LEU A 73 -13.16 6.25 5.33
N HIS A 74 -14.17 5.57 4.79
CA HIS A 74 -15.55 5.63 5.29
C HIS A 74 -15.90 4.55 6.33
N LYS A 75 -15.11 3.48 6.44
CA LYS A 75 -15.28 2.44 7.48
C LYS A 75 -14.71 2.80 8.85
N ASN A 76 -13.93 3.89 8.96
CA ASN A 76 -13.36 4.37 10.22
C ASN A 76 -14.19 5.53 10.84
N GLY A 77 -15.43 5.71 10.39
CA GLY A 77 -16.40 6.69 10.91
C GLY A 77 -17.58 6.01 11.60
#